data_AF-R1F1W6-F1
#
_entry.id   AF-R1F1W6-F1
#
_cell.length_a   1.000
_cell.length_b   1.000
_cell.length_c   1.000
_cell.angle_alpha   90.00
_cell.angle_beta   90.00
_cell.angle_gamma   90.00
#
_symmetry.space_group_name_H-M   'P 1'
#
loop_
_entity.id
_entity.type
_entity.pdbx_description
1 polymer ?
#
loop_
_entity_poly.entity_id
_entity_poly.type
_entity_poly.pdbx_seq_one_letter_code
_entity_poly.pdbx_strand_id
1 'polypeptide(L)'
;FYWFFESRSAPKTDPLVLWMTGGPGCSSEVALFGENGPCSVNAAGTGTIRNKYSWNTRANLVYIDQPAGTGFSYGSGLDHDEAGVARDMYDFLQQLLQAHPALQPLDFYVVGESYAGHYVPAVTHEV
;
A
#
# COMPACT_ATOMS: atom_id res chain seq x y z
N PHE A 1 -6.46 -0.79 -7.18
CA PHE A 1 -6.88 -1.84 -6.23
C PHE A 1 -5.99 -1.74 -5.01
N TYR A 2 -6.52 -1.97 -3.81
CA TYR A 2 -5.73 -1.95 -2.58
C TYR A 2 -6.20 -3.02 -1.60
N TRP A 3 -5.28 -3.50 -0.78
CA TRP A 3 -5.59 -4.21 0.45
C TRP A 3 -5.35 -3.31 1.65
N PHE A 4 -6.28 -3.31 2.61
CA PHE A 4 -6.15 -2.59 3.87
C PHE A 4 -6.24 -3.52 5.06
N PHE A 5 -5.28 -3.40 5.98
CA PHE A 5 -5.24 -4.16 7.23
C PHE A 5 -5.05 -3.20 8.40
N GLU A 6 -6.03 -3.18 9.29
CA GLU A 6 -5.92 -2.44 10.54
C GLU A 6 -4.76 -2.95 11.40
N SER A 7 -4.24 -2.05 12.24
CA SER A 7 -3.29 -2.42 13.28
C SER A 7 -3.91 -3.43 14.24
N ARG A 8 -3.11 -4.43 14.60
CA ARG A 8 -3.44 -5.42 15.64
C ARG A 8 -3.23 -4.89 17.06
N SER A 9 -2.62 -3.70 17.21
CA SER A 9 -2.34 -3.07 18.50
C SER A 9 -3.42 -2.04 18.85
N ALA A 10 -3.39 -0.86 18.25
CA ALA A 10 -4.35 0.21 18.52
C ALA A 10 -4.73 0.92 17.22
N PRO A 11 -5.64 0.35 16.40
CA PRO A 11 -5.91 0.85 15.03
C PRO A 11 -6.43 2.29 14.96
N LYS A 12 -6.98 2.83 16.05
CA LYS A 12 -7.46 4.22 16.14
C LYS A 12 -6.37 5.24 16.46
N THR A 13 -5.15 4.82 16.79
CA THR A 13 -4.04 5.70 17.21
C THR A 13 -2.70 5.34 16.58
N ASP A 14 -2.54 4.08 16.17
CA ASP A 14 -1.37 3.63 15.42
C ASP A 14 -1.38 4.26 14.01
N PRO A 15 -0.20 4.52 13.43
CA PRO A 15 -0.09 5.27 12.18
C PRO A 15 -0.72 4.55 10.99
N LEU A 16 -1.13 5.33 9.99
CA LEU A 16 -1.45 4.84 8.65
C LEU A 16 -0.17 4.78 7.81
N VAL A 17 0.07 3.65 7.18
CA VAL A 17 1.25 3.41 6.35
C VAL A 17 0.79 2.93 4.97
N LEU A 18 1.11 3.70 3.94
CA LEU A 18 0.93 3.30 2.54
C LEU A 18 2.21 2.61 2.05
N TRP A 19 2.10 1.34 1.65
CA TRP A 19 3.17 0.56 1.05
C TRP A 19 3.06 0.56 -0.48
N MET A 20 4.19 0.87 -1.15
CA MET A 20 4.33 0.83 -2.59
C MET A 20 5.48 -0.11 -2.99
N THR A 21 5.18 -1.18 -3.73
CA THR A 21 6.20 -1.97 -4.41
C THR A 21 6.65 -1.29 -5.71
N GLY A 22 7.92 -1.44 -6.05
CA GLY A 22 8.52 -0.88 -7.27
C GLY A 22 8.21 -1.67 -8.55
N GLY A 23 9.26 -2.02 -9.29
CA GLY A 23 9.17 -2.71 -10.59
C GLY A 23 9.93 -1.94 -11.68
N PRO A 24 9.32 -0.94 -12.34
CA PRO A 24 7.95 -0.43 -12.21
C PRO A 24 6.87 -1.47 -12.63
N GLY A 25 5.70 -1.43 -12.00
CA GLY A 25 4.56 -2.30 -12.33
C GLY A 25 4.51 -3.67 -11.63
N CYS A 26 5.24 -3.83 -10.51
CA CYS A 26 5.12 -5.01 -9.67
C CYS A 26 4.04 -4.83 -8.59
N SER A 27 3.23 -5.86 -8.37
CA SER A 27 2.17 -5.86 -7.36
C SER A 27 2.69 -5.61 -5.95
N SER A 28 1.95 -4.85 -5.15
CA SER A 28 2.23 -4.73 -3.71
C SER A 28 1.87 -6.00 -2.93
N GLU A 29 1.13 -6.92 -3.53
CA GLU A 29 0.86 -8.26 -2.99
C GLU A 29 2.15 -9.07 -2.77
N VAL A 30 3.23 -8.76 -3.51
CA VAL A 30 4.54 -9.39 -3.29
C VAL A 30 5.02 -9.12 -1.87
N ALA A 31 4.95 -7.87 -1.42
CA ALA A 31 5.30 -7.51 -0.05
C ALA A 31 4.27 -7.98 0.98
N LEU A 32 2.98 -7.92 0.60
CA LEU A 32 1.89 -8.38 1.45
C LEU A 32 2.06 -9.86 1.85
N PHE A 33 2.38 -10.74 0.89
CA PHE A 33 2.43 -12.18 1.12
C PHE A 33 3.84 -12.75 1.26
N GLY A 34 4.86 -12.02 0.81
CA GLY A 34 6.26 -12.45 0.82
C GLY A 34 7.12 -11.80 1.90
N GLU A 35 6.70 -10.65 2.44
CA GLU A 35 7.58 -9.82 3.27
C GLU A 35 6.93 -9.46 4.62
N ASN A 36 6.21 -8.34 4.69
CA ASN A 36 5.86 -7.68 5.94
C ASN A 36 4.34 -7.61 6.21
N GLY A 37 3.53 -8.22 5.35
CA GLY A 37 2.09 -8.28 5.55
C GLY A 37 1.64 -9.24 6.66
N PRO A 38 0.32 -9.28 6.95
CA PRO A 38 -0.26 -9.96 8.09
C PRO A 38 -0.07 -11.48 8.06
N CYS A 39 0.07 -12.06 6.87
CA CYS A 39 0.22 -13.48 6.63
C CYS A 39 1.06 -13.73 5.37
N SER A 40 1.75 -14.86 5.30
CA SER A 40 2.38 -15.36 4.08
C SER A 40 1.58 -16.50 3.46
N VAL A 41 1.73 -16.73 2.16
CA VAL A 41 1.12 -17.88 1.48
C VAL A 41 1.85 -19.17 1.89
N ASN A 42 1.12 -20.24 2.18
CA ASN A 42 1.71 -21.53 2.52
C ASN A 42 2.37 -22.17 1.29
N ALA A 43 3.29 -23.12 1.50
CA ALA A 43 4.03 -23.75 0.40
C ALA A 43 3.14 -24.47 -0.63
N ALA A 44 1.92 -24.86 -0.24
CA ALA A 44 0.95 -25.53 -1.11
C ALA A 44 0.10 -24.55 -1.94
N GLY A 45 0.16 -23.25 -1.67
CA GLY A 45 -0.70 -22.24 -2.31
C GLY A 45 -2.19 -22.33 -1.94
N THR A 46 -2.55 -23.10 -0.91
CA THR A 46 -3.95 -23.39 -0.54
C THR A 46 -4.45 -22.59 0.66
N GLY A 47 -3.59 -21.79 1.28
CA GLY A 47 -3.93 -21.01 2.45
C GLY A 47 -2.78 -20.14 2.91
N THR A 48 -2.97 -19.48 4.05
CA THR A 48 -2.01 -18.51 4.58
C THR A 48 -1.54 -18.88 5.99
N ILE A 49 -0.30 -18.54 6.32
CA ILE A 49 0.30 -18.70 7.64
C ILE A 49 0.46 -17.30 8.25
N ARG A 50 0.00 -17.12 9.50
CA ARG A 50 0.09 -15.83 10.19
C ARG A 50 1.54 -15.38 10.33
N ASN A 51 1.82 -14.15 9.90
CA ASN A 51 3.10 -13.50 10.12
C ASN A 51 3.13 -12.83 11.50
N LYS A 52 3.98 -13.33 12.40
CA LYS A 52 4.18 -12.76 13.75
C LYS A 52 5.00 -11.47 13.74
N TYR A 53 5.75 -11.21 12.66
CA TYR A 53 6.57 -10.01 12.47
C TYR A 53 5.93 -9.00 11.50
N SER A 54 4.65 -9.20 11.18
CA SER A 54 3.90 -8.28 10.32
C SER A 54 4.00 -6.85 10.84
N TRP A 55 4.15 -5.90 9.93
CA TRP A 55 4.14 -4.49 10.27
C TRP A 55 2.78 -4.04 10.81
N ASN A 56 1.70 -4.75 10.46
CA ASN A 56 0.37 -4.46 11.03
C ASN A 56 0.25 -4.87 12.51
N THR A 57 1.34 -5.30 13.15
CA THR A 57 1.39 -5.37 14.61
C THR A 57 1.36 -3.99 15.27
N ARG A 58 1.75 -2.93 14.56
CA ARG A 58 1.87 -1.55 15.09
C ARG A 58 1.44 -0.44 14.12
N ALA A 59 0.85 -0.78 12.98
CA ALA A 59 0.41 0.19 11.97
C ALA A 59 -0.83 -0.31 11.23
N ASN A 60 -1.63 0.63 10.74
CA ASN A 60 -2.66 0.39 9.75
C ASN A 60 -1.98 0.38 8.37
N LEU A 61 -2.01 -0.74 7.65
CA LEU A 61 -1.26 -0.91 6.39
C LEU A 61 -2.18 -0.94 5.18
N VAL A 62 -1.85 -0.11 4.20
CA VAL A 62 -2.43 -0.12 2.86
C VAL A 62 -1.38 -0.62 1.88
N TYR A 63 -1.64 -1.74 1.21
CA TYR A 63 -0.83 -2.22 0.09
C TYR A 63 -1.57 -1.84 -1.19
N ILE A 64 -0.94 -1.06 -2.05
CA ILE A 64 -1.58 -0.58 -3.28
C ILE A 64 -0.90 -1.10 -4.54
N ASP A 65 -1.71 -1.60 -5.46
CA ASP A 65 -1.26 -1.88 -6.82
C ASP A 65 -1.28 -0.61 -7.64
N GLN A 66 -0.11 -0.19 -8.11
CA GLN A 66 0.06 0.99 -8.94
C GLN A 66 1.27 0.84 -9.87
N PRO A 67 1.27 1.48 -11.05
CA PRO A 67 0.15 2.23 -11.64
C PRO A 67 -0.98 1.31 -12.13
N ALA A 68 -2.05 1.87 -12.72
CA ALA A 68 -3.11 1.10 -13.36
C ALA A 68 -2.53 0.05 -14.34
N GLY A 69 -3.06 -1.18 -14.31
CA GLY A 69 -2.50 -2.33 -15.04
C GLY A 69 -1.59 -3.22 -14.19
N THR A 70 -1.17 -2.77 -13.01
CA THR A 70 -0.42 -3.59 -12.03
C THR A 70 -1.35 -4.48 -11.23
N GLY A 71 -1.03 -5.76 -11.10
CA GLY A 71 -1.77 -6.70 -10.25
C GLY A 71 -3.27 -6.74 -10.55
N PHE A 72 -4.09 -6.34 -9.57
CA PHE A 72 -5.55 -6.21 -9.74
C PHE A 72 -6.03 -4.80 -10.08
N SER A 73 -5.14 -3.81 -10.15
CA SER A 73 -5.47 -2.45 -10.62
C SER A 73 -5.72 -2.43 -12.12
N TYR A 74 -6.83 -1.81 -12.53
CA TYR A 74 -7.20 -1.62 -13.94
C TYR A 74 -7.72 -0.21 -14.16
N GLY A 75 -7.60 0.29 -15.39
CA GLY A 75 -8.02 1.64 -15.77
C GLY A 75 -7.57 1.99 -17.19
N SER A 76 -8.07 3.10 -17.71
CA SER A 76 -7.60 3.71 -18.95
C SER A 76 -6.61 4.83 -18.64
N GLY A 77 -5.60 5.03 -19.48
CA GLY A 77 -4.57 6.06 -19.25
C GLY A 77 -3.47 5.53 -18.33
N LEU A 78 -2.58 4.70 -18.88
CA LEU A 78 -1.42 4.20 -18.13
C LEU A 78 -0.50 5.38 -17.82
N ASP A 79 -0.12 5.53 -16.55
CA ASP A 79 0.92 6.47 -16.18
C ASP A 79 2.24 6.11 -16.87
N HIS A 80 2.96 7.14 -17.30
CA HIS A 80 4.24 6.99 -18.00
C HIS A 80 5.41 7.60 -17.23
N ASP A 81 5.14 8.26 -16.10
CA ASP A 81 6.11 8.90 -15.22
C ASP A 81 5.60 8.98 -13.77
N GLU A 82 6.50 9.37 -12.87
CA GLU A 82 6.18 9.53 -11.44
C GLU A 82 5.16 10.64 -11.17
N ALA A 83 5.04 11.63 -12.07
CA ALA A 83 4.07 12.71 -11.91
C ALA A 83 2.63 12.20 -12.12
N GLY A 84 2.43 11.28 -13.07
CA GLY A 84 1.18 10.54 -13.23
C GLY A 84 0.84 9.74 -11.97
N VAL A 85 1.77 8.89 -11.54
CA VAL A 85 1.63 8.09 -10.32
C VAL A 85 1.29 8.93 -9.09
N ALA A 86 1.94 10.09 -8.93
CA ALA A 86 1.70 10.97 -7.79
C ALA A 86 0.27 11.54 -7.78
N ARG A 87 -0.25 11.98 -8.94
CA ARG A 87 -1.63 12.48 -9.07
C ARG A 87 -2.66 11.39 -8.79
N ASP A 88 -2.45 10.21 -9.37
CA ASP A 88 -3.35 9.06 -9.14
C ASP A 88 -3.33 8.63 -7.66
N MET A 89 -2.18 8.68 -6.99
CA MET A 89 -2.09 8.42 -5.56
C MET A 89 -2.74 9.51 -4.71
N TYR A 90 -2.62 10.77 -5.08
CA TYR A 90 -3.35 11.85 -4.42
C TYR A 90 -4.86 11.58 -4.47
N ASP A 91 -5.40 11.30 -5.65
CA ASP A 91 -6.83 11.02 -5.85
C ASP A 91 -7.28 9.75 -5.11
N PHE A 92 -6.45 8.71 -5.09
CA PHE A 92 -6.69 7.50 -4.30
C PHE A 92 -6.76 7.83 -2.80
N LEU A 93 -5.82 8.61 -2.27
CA LEU A 93 -5.76 8.95 -0.84
C LEU A 93 -6.96 9.81 -0.43
N GLN A 94 -7.39 10.77 -1.26
CA GLN A 94 -8.60 11.53 -1.00
C GLN A 94 -9.83 10.61 -0.88
N GLN A 95 -9.98 9.66 -1.80
CA GLN A 95 -11.09 8.69 -1.76
C GLN A 95 -10.99 7.71 -0.59
N LEU A 96 -9.78 7.24 -0.25
CA LEU A 96 -9.53 6.37 0.88
C LEU A 96 -9.95 7.04 2.20
N LEU A 97 -9.53 8.29 2.40
CA LEU A 97 -9.83 9.06 3.62
C LEU A 97 -11.28 9.52 3.69
N GLN A 98 -11.96 9.67 2.53
CA GLN A 98 -13.40 9.87 2.49
C GLN A 98 -14.17 8.60 2.87
N ALA A 99 -13.73 7.44 2.40
CA ALA A 99 -14.34 6.14 2.71
C ALA A 99 -14.06 5.69 4.15
N HIS A 100 -12.91 6.07 4.71
CA HIS A 100 -12.47 5.74 6.07
C HIS A 100 -12.09 7.00 6.87
N PRO A 101 -13.06 7.85 7.26
CA PRO A 101 -12.77 9.12 7.93
C PRO A 101 -11.98 8.99 9.24
N ALA A 102 -12.06 7.83 9.90
CA ALA A 102 -11.32 7.53 11.12
C ALA A 102 -9.79 7.48 10.92
N LEU A 103 -9.31 7.39 9.68
CA LEU A 103 -7.87 7.38 9.35
C LEU A 103 -7.28 8.80 9.23
N GLN A 104 -8.12 9.82 8.97
CA GLN A 104 -7.67 11.20 8.77
C GLN A 104 -6.80 11.79 9.90
N PRO A 105 -7.07 11.53 11.20
CA PRO A 105 -6.28 12.12 12.27
C PRO A 105 -4.99 11.33 12.59
N LEU A 106 -4.72 10.22 11.90
CA LEU A 106 -3.56 9.38 12.18
C LEU A 106 -2.30 9.95 11.53
N ASP A 107 -1.14 9.77 12.17
CA ASP A 107 0.14 10.00 11.51
C ASP A 107 0.23 9.15 10.23
N PHE A 108 0.65 9.76 9.13
CA PHE A 108 0.68 9.14 7.81
C PHE A 108 2.11 9.03 7.28
N TYR A 109 2.46 7.84 6.78
CA TYR A 109 3.76 7.55 6.18
C TYR A 109 3.59 6.85 4.84
N VAL A 110 4.37 7.30 3.85
CA VAL A 110 4.50 6.62 2.56
C VAL A 110 5.83 5.88 2.56
N VAL A 111 5.79 4.58 2.29
CA VAL A 111 6.96 3.71 2.30
C VAL A 111 6.94 2.82 1.05
N GLY A 112 8.12 2.36 0.63
CA GLY A 112 8.20 1.48 -0.52
C GLY A 112 9.59 0.89 -0.73
N GLU A 113 9.65 -0.07 -1.64
CA GLU A 113 10.87 -0.79 -2.00
C GLU A 113 11.21 -0.65 -3.50
N SER A 114 12.51 -0.72 -3.81
CA SER A 114 13.04 -0.77 -5.18
C SER A 114 12.71 0.51 -5.96
N TYR A 115 12.08 0.41 -7.13
CA TYR A 115 11.67 1.58 -7.92
C TYR A 115 10.69 2.50 -7.17
N ALA A 116 10.06 2.03 -6.09
CA ALA A 116 9.32 2.91 -5.20
C ALA A 116 10.20 3.96 -4.50
N GLY A 117 11.52 3.85 -4.55
CA GLY A 117 12.43 4.96 -4.23
C GLY A 117 12.23 6.19 -5.12
N HIS A 118 11.56 6.06 -6.28
CA HIS A 118 11.08 7.17 -7.11
C HIS A 118 9.63 7.53 -6.79
N TYR A 119 8.76 6.53 -6.61
CA TYR A 119 7.34 6.74 -6.32
C TYR A 119 7.10 7.45 -4.99
N VAL A 120 7.73 6.97 -3.91
CA VAL A 120 7.57 7.51 -2.56
C VAL A 120 7.86 9.02 -2.52
N PRO A 121 9.03 9.53 -2.95
CA PRO A 121 9.28 10.96 -2.93
C PRO A 121 8.32 11.75 -3.83
N ALA A 122 7.96 11.22 -5.00
CA ALA A 122 7.00 11.89 -5.90
C ALA A 122 5.61 12.02 -5.27
N VAL A 123 5.09 10.94 -4.68
CA VAL A 123 3.81 10.95 -3.96
C VAL A 123 3.87 11.89 -2.77
N THR A 124 4.92 11.82 -1.93
CA THR A 124 5.05 12.68 -0.75
C THR A 124 5.22 14.17 -1.07
N HIS A 125 5.65 14.51 -2.29
CA HIS A 125 5.72 15.89 -2.75
C HIS A 125 4.34 16.43 -3.17
N GLU A 126 3.46 15.54 -3.65
CA GLU A 126 2.12 15.90 -4.12
C GLU A 126 1.08 16.03 -2.98
N VAL A 127 1.26 15.26 -1.89
CA VAL A 127 0.29 15.15 -0.77
C VAL A 127 0.56 16.05 0.42
#